data_AF-A0A6B9V814-F1
#
_entry.id   AF-A0A6B9V814-F1
#
_cell.length_a   1.000
_cell.length_b   1.000
_cell.length_c   1.000
_cell.angle_alpha   90.00
_cell.angle_beta   90.00
_cell.angle_gamma   90.00
#
_symmetry.space_group_name_H-M   'P 1'
#
loop_
_entity.id
_entity.type
_entity.pdbx_description
1 polymer ?
#
loop_
_entity_poly.entity_id
_entity_poly.type
_entity_poly.pdbx_seq_one_letter_code
_entity_poly.pdbx_strand_id
1 'polypeptide(L)'
;MKFAGIGVLNAARKTIARMLGNNEIAYESAKSQFWVVDAKGLITEGRENIDPDALPFARNLKEMDRQGLREGARLVEVLSVKVVIFLLNFDF
;
A
#
# COMPACT_ATOMS: atom_id res chain seq x y z
N MET A 1 -2.86 -17.68 0.31
CA MET A 1 -1.41 -17.64 0.61
C MET A 1 -1.28 -16.65 1.76
N LYS A 2 -0.76 -17.03 2.93
CA LYS A 2 -0.75 -16.12 4.09
C LYS A 2 0.43 -15.16 3.96
N PHE A 3 0.17 -13.86 3.83
CA PHE A 3 1.23 -12.86 3.73
C PHE A 3 1.90 -12.60 5.08
N ALA A 4 3.15 -13.01 5.24
CA ALA A 4 3.96 -12.62 6.40
C ALA A 4 4.18 -11.09 6.45
N GLY A 5 4.27 -10.41 5.29
CA GLY A 5 4.48 -8.96 5.21
C GLY A 5 3.30 -8.09 5.64
N ILE A 6 2.06 -8.54 5.48
CA ILE A 6 0.87 -7.73 5.82
C ILE A 6 0.68 -7.60 7.35
N GLY A 7 1.10 -8.59 8.13
CA GLY A 7 1.10 -8.49 9.60
C GLY A 7 1.96 -7.32 10.10
N VAL A 8 3.15 -7.17 9.52
CA VAL A 8 4.07 -6.05 9.81
C VAL A 8 3.47 -4.73 9.36
N LEU A 9 2.85 -4.69 8.19
CA LEU A 9 2.20 -3.50 7.66
C LEU A 9 1.05 -3.01 8.55
N ASN A 10 0.23 -3.95 9.04
CA ASN A 10 -0.84 -3.65 9.98
C ASN A 10 -0.32 -3.17 11.34
N ALA A 11 0.79 -3.73 11.84
CA ALA A 11 1.43 -3.28 13.06
C ALA A 11 2.03 -1.86 12.91
N ALA A 12 2.71 -1.57 11.80
CA ALA A 12 3.26 -0.27 11.48
C ALA A 12 2.15 0.79 11.41
N ARG A 13 1.07 0.50 10.67
CA ARG A 13 -0.09 1.38 10.55
C ARG A 13 -0.74 1.68 11.89
N LYS A 14 -0.95 0.67 12.74
CA LYS A 14 -1.46 0.86 14.12
C LYS A 14 -0.52 1.74 14.95
N THR A 15 0.79 1.60 14.79
CA THR A 15 1.79 2.42 15.50
C THR A 15 1.74 3.87 15.06
N ILE A 16 1.71 4.13 13.75
CA ILE A 16 1.60 5.50 13.21
C ILE A 16 0.28 6.14 13.63
N ALA A 17 -0.84 5.42 13.53
CA ALA A 17 -2.14 5.93 13.97
C ALA A 17 -2.13 6.34 15.46
N ARG A 18 -1.45 5.57 16.33
CA ARG A 18 -1.25 5.93 17.74
C ARG A 18 -0.42 7.20 17.90
N MET A 19 0.66 7.34 17.14
CA MET A 19 1.52 8.54 17.16
C MET A 19 0.79 9.80 16.67
N LEU A 20 -0.16 9.65 15.77
CA LEU A 20 -0.93 10.75 15.17
C LEU A 20 -2.23 11.10 15.95
N GLY A 21 -2.38 10.60 17.19
CA GLY A 21 -3.51 10.97 18.06
C GLY A 21 -4.65 9.95 18.14
N ASN A 22 -4.49 8.76 17.56
CA ASN A 22 -5.36 7.60 17.73
C ASN A 22 -6.84 7.83 17.38
N ASN A 23 -7.11 8.65 16.36
CA ASN A 23 -8.45 8.86 15.80
C ASN A 23 -8.56 8.27 14.38
N GLU A 24 -9.79 8.15 13.88
CA GLU A 24 -10.06 7.53 12.57
C GLU A 24 -9.40 8.28 11.41
N ILE A 25 -9.31 9.62 11.51
CA ILE A 25 -8.62 10.48 10.53
C ILE A 25 -7.12 10.18 10.49
N ALA A 26 -6.49 9.99 11.65
CA ALA A 26 -5.09 9.64 11.77
C ALA A 26 -4.80 8.24 11.19
N TYR A 27 -5.76 7.33 11.32
CA TYR A 27 -5.66 5.97 10.78
C TYR A 27 -5.75 5.94 9.24
N GLU A 28 -6.69 6.68 8.65
CA GLU A 28 -6.79 6.85 7.20
C GLU A 28 -5.60 7.64 6.63
N SER A 29 -5.12 8.65 7.36
CA SER A 29 -3.91 9.40 6.98
C SER A 29 -2.67 8.51 7.00
N ALA A 30 -2.54 7.61 7.99
CA ALA A 30 -1.45 6.63 8.06
C ALA A 30 -1.49 5.64 6.89
N LYS A 31 -2.69 5.20 6.45
CA LYS A 31 -2.86 4.32 5.28
C LYS A 31 -2.28 4.95 4.01
N SER A 32 -2.47 6.27 3.82
CA SER A 32 -1.93 6.99 2.66
C SER A 32 -0.39 6.93 2.55
N GLN A 33 0.30 6.58 3.65
CA GLN A 33 1.75 6.46 3.74
C GLN A 33 2.29 5.06 3.42
N PHE A 34 1.47 4.12 2.92
CA PHE A 34 1.95 2.76 2.63
C PHE A 34 1.68 2.32 1.19
N TRP A 35 2.74 2.08 0.42
CA TRP A 35 2.63 1.66 -0.97
C TRP A 35 2.97 0.17 -1.08
N VAL A 36 1.98 -0.63 -1.49
CA VAL A 36 2.12 -2.09 -1.56
C VAL A 36 2.29 -2.52 -3.00
N VAL A 37 3.41 -3.18 -3.28
CA VAL A 37 3.77 -3.72 -4.59
C VAL A 37 3.99 -5.22 -4.39
N ASP A 38 3.29 -6.03 -5.17
CA ASP A 38 3.48 -7.49 -5.20
C ASP A 38 4.20 -7.93 -6.49
N ALA A 39 4.26 -9.23 -6.74
CA ALA A 39 4.84 -9.79 -7.95
C ALA A 39 4.18 -9.29 -9.26
N LYS A 40 2.94 -8.79 -9.20
CA LYS A 40 2.19 -8.20 -10.31
C LYS A 40 2.24 -6.66 -10.30
N GLY A 41 3.07 -6.06 -9.46
CA GLY A 41 3.25 -4.61 -9.38
C GLY A 41 2.31 -3.92 -8.38
N LEU A 42 2.21 -2.59 -8.46
CA LEU A 42 1.40 -1.78 -7.54
C LEU A 42 -0.05 -2.25 -7.45
N ILE A 43 -0.53 -2.46 -6.22
CA ILE A 43 -1.93 -2.82 -5.94
C ILE A 43 -2.81 -1.56 -5.97
N THR A 44 -3.86 -1.60 -6.79
CA THR A 44 -4.86 -0.52 -6.92
C THR A 44 -6.27 -1.09 -6.77
N GLU A 45 -7.26 -0.23 -6.60
CA GLU A 45 -8.69 -0.62 -6.57
C GLU A 45 -9.16 -1.34 -7.84
N GLY A 46 -8.43 -1.19 -8.96
CA GLY A 46 -8.74 -1.87 -10.22
C GLY A 46 -8.26 -3.32 -10.31
N ARG A 47 -7.53 -3.82 -9.31
CA ARG A 47 -6.98 -5.17 -9.36
C ARG A 47 -8.06 -6.22 -9.07
N GLU A 48 -8.11 -7.24 -9.91
CA GLU A 48 -8.93 -8.41 -9.67
C GLU A 48 -8.28 -9.32 -8.61
N ASN A 49 -9.11 -9.93 -7.74
CA ASN A 49 -8.69 -10.92 -6.74
C ASN A 49 -7.61 -10.42 -5.77
N ILE A 50 -7.73 -9.18 -5.30
CA ILE A 50 -6.89 -8.65 -4.22
C ILE A 50 -7.14 -9.47 -2.97
N ASP A 51 -6.07 -9.92 -2.33
CA ASP A 51 -6.19 -10.59 -1.04
C ASP A 51 -6.79 -9.64 0.01
N PRO A 52 -7.77 -10.08 0.82
CA PRO A 52 -8.48 -9.24 1.77
C PRO A 52 -7.58 -8.44 2.72
N ASP A 53 -6.43 -8.98 3.09
CA ASP A 53 -5.49 -8.33 4.01
C ASP A 53 -4.73 -7.18 3.33
N ALA A 54 -4.56 -7.24 2.00
CA ALA A 54 -3.94 -6.20 1.18
C ALA A 54 -4.95 -5.14 0.69
N LEU A 55 -6.24 -5.47 0.66
CA LEU A 55 -7.32 -4.58 0.21
C LEU A 55 -7.30 -3.20 0.88
N PRO A 56 -7.06 -3.06 2.20
CA PRO A 56 -6.98 -1.75 2.85
C PRO A 56 -5.84 -0.88 2.34
N PHE A 57 -4.90 -1.38 1.55
CA PHE A 57 -3.75 -0.63 1.03
C PHE A 57 -3.83 -0.38 -0.48
N ALA A 58 -4.88 -0.90 -1.13
CA ALA A 58 -5.13 -0.66 -2.54
C ALA A 58 -5.29 0.84 -2.82
N ARG A 59 -4.57 1.32 -3.83
CA ARG A 59 -4.60 2.74 -4.22
C ARG A 59 -5.73 3.08 -5.14
N ASN A 60 -6.28 4.27 -4.93
CA ASN A 60 -7.34 4.79 -5.78
C ASN A 60 -6.82 5.06 -7.19
N LEU A 61 -7.47 4.49 -8.20
CA LEU A 61 -7.04 4.61 -9.60
C LEU A 61 -6.93 6.06 -10.06
N LYS A 62 -7.91 6.91 -9.72
CA LYS A 62 -7.91 8.32 -10.14
C LYS A 62 -6.78 9.12 -9.51
N GLU A 63 -6.34 8.74 -8.32
CA GLU A 63 -5.17 9.35 -7.69
C GLU A 63 -3.87 8.91 -8.39
N MET A 64 -3.77 7.62 -8.73
CA MET A 64 -2.61 7.06 -9.42
C MET A 64 -2.42 7.65 -10.81
N ASP A 65 -3.49 7.78 -11.58
CA ASP A 65 -3.44 8.35 -12.93
C ASP A 65 -2.88 9.78 -12.93
N ARG A 66 -3.26 10.61 -11.94
CA ARG A 66 -2.72 11.98 -11.77
C ARG A 66 -1.23 12.00 -11.42
N GLN A 67 -0.73 10.91 -10.86
CA GLN A 67 0.66 10.73 -10.48
C GLN A 67 1.46 9.99 -11.56
N GLY A 68 0.85 9.70 -12.72
CA GLY A 68 1.48 8.94 -13.81
C GLY A 68 1.67 7.46 -13.50
N LEU A 69 0.98 6.94 -12.49
CA LEU A 69 1.02 5.54 -12.08
C LEU A 69 -0.26 4.83 -12.52
N ARG A 70 -0.17 3.52 -12.69
CA ARG A 70 -1.29 2.64 -13.07
C ARG A 70 -1.27 1.37 -12.24
N GLU A 71 -2.36 0.62 -12.31
CA GLU A 71 -2.38 -0.76 -11.83
C GLU A 71 -1.18 -1.54 -12.38
N GLY A 72 -0.49 -2.26 -11.48
CA GLY A 72 0.65 -3.08 -11.85
C GLY A 72 1.91 -2.31 -12.24
N ALA A 73 1.98 -1.00 -11.96
CA ALA A 73 3.23 -0.24 -12.08
C ALA A 73 4.37 -0.94 -11.32
N ARG A 74 5.54 -1.05 -11.95
CA ARG A 74 6.70 -1.72 -11.36
C ARG A 74 7.26 -0.89 -10.23
N LEU A 75 7.98 -1.54 -9.31
CA LEU A 75 8.63 -0.86 -8.19
C LEU A 75 9.46 0.37 -8.61
N VAL A 76 10.24 0.26 -9.68
CA VAL A 76 11.07 1.38 -10.19
C VAL A 76 10.23 2.58 -10.62
N GLU A 77 9.05 2.34 -11.20
CA GLU A 77 8.13 3.40 -11.60
C GLU A 77 7.56 4.08 -10.34
N VAL A 78 7.17 3.29 -9.33
CA VAL A 78 6.64 3.86 -8.08
C VAL A 78 7.72 4.62 -7.28
N LEU A 79 8.96 4.14 -7.26
CA LEU A 79 10.10 4.80 -6.59
C LEU A 79 10.43 6.16 -7.22
N SER A 80 10.22 6.33 -8.52
CA SER A 80 10.44 7.60 -9.20
C SER A 80 9.44 8.70 -8.82
N VAL A 81 8.27 8.30 -8.30
CA VAL A 81 7.15 9.21 -7.98
C VAL A 81 6.98 9.40 -6.46
N LYS A 82 7.40 8.43 -5.64
CA LYS A 82 7.19 8.45 -4.19
C LYS A 82 8.42 7.97 -3.41
N VAL A 83 8.78 8.73 -2.37
CA VAL A 83 9.71 8.30 -1.32
C VAL A 83 8.88 7.94 -0.09
N VAL A 84 8.44 6.69 0.00
CA VAL A 84 7.57 6.19 1.07
C VAL A 84 7.94 4.73 1.37
N ILE A 85 7.56 4.19 2.55
CA ILE A 85 7.82 2.80 2.94
C ILE A 85 7.20 1.84 1.90
N PHE A 86 8.07 1.12 1.19
CA PHE A 86 7.73 -0.01 0.32
C PHE A 86 7.95 -1.29 1.09
N LEU A 87 6.89 -2.07 1.32
CA LEU A 87 7.04 -3.45 1.76
C LEU A 87 6.91 -4.35 0.54
N LEU A 88 8.06 -4.89 0.11
CA LEU A 88 8.15 -5.84 -0.98
C LEU A 88 7.79 -7.23 -0.42
N ASN A 89 6.71 -7.82 -0.94
CA ASN A 89 6.47 -9.25 -0.79
C ASN A 89 7.37 -9.96 -1.81
N PHE A 90 8.53 -10.43 -1.36
CA PHE A 90 9.31 -11.41 -2.09
C PHE A 90 8.82 -12.78 -1.67
N ASP A 91 7.92 -13.37 -2.45
CA ASP A 91 7.72 -14.82 -2.43
C ASP A 91 8.83 -15.43 -3.31
N PHE A 92 9.77 -16.15 -2.70
CA PHE A 92 10.55 -17.20 -3.37
C PHE A 92 9.86 -18.55 -3.13
#